data_AF-A0AAU5G6T9-F1
#
_entry.id   AF-A0AAU5G6T9-F1
#
_cell.length_a   1.000
_cell.length_b   1.000
_cell.length_c   1.000
_cell.angle_alpha   90.00
_cell.angle_beta   90.00
_cell.angle_gamma   90.00
#
_symmetry.space_group_name_H-M   'P 1'
#
loop_
_entity.id
_entity.type
_entity.pdbx_description
1 polymer ?
#
loop_
_entity_poly.entity_id
_entity_poly.type
_entity_poly.pdbx_seq_one_letter_code
_entity_poly.pdbx_strand_id
1 'polypeptide(L)'
;MSIQDIIEGKKQWRAHMARVKVLPQDYQIVYKEMQKYLFKVGPIDLPDGPLLPGIVDFFEEGAAMGKGVLELIGTDVAAFCDDLIKDSRTYADVYQESVSGESGTAEK
;
A
#
# COMPACT_ATOMS: atom_id res chain seq x y z
N MET A 1 10.42 18.15 -8.97
CA MET A 1 9.52 17.35 -9.80
C MET A 1 9.22 18.15 -11.07
N SER A 2 9.54 17.61 -12.24
CA SER A 2 9.27 18.21 -13.55
C SER A 2 7.83 17.91 -13.99
N ILE A 3 7.29 18.73 -14.91
CA ILE A 3 5.99 18.45 -15.55
C ILE A 3 6.01 17.07 -16.24
N GLN A 4 7.16 16.67 -16.78
CA GLN A 4 7.33 15.35 -17.41
C GLN A 4 7.13 14.22 -16.41
N ASP A 5 7.67 14.34 -15.19
CA ASP A 5 7.52 13.35 -14.12
C ASP A 5 6.05 13.17 -13.72
N ILE A 6 5.31 14.27 -13.62
CA ILE A 6 3.88 14.26 -13.29
C ILE A 6 3.06 13.53 -14.36
N ILE A 7 3.39 13.73 -15.65
CA ILE A 7 2.71 13.07 -16.76
C ILE A 7 2.97 11.56 -16.72
N GLU A 8 4.22 11.14 -16.52
CA GLU A 8 4.59 9.73 -16.47
C GLU A 8 3.97 9.05 -15.24
N GLY A 9 4.03 9.68 -14.05
CA GLY A 9 3.39 9.16 -12.85
C GLY A 9 1.87 8.96 -13.03
N LYS A 10 1.19 9.91 -13.69
CA LYS A 10 -0.24 9.76 -14.00
C LYS A 10 -0.52 8.65 -15.00
N LYS A 11 0.39 8.42 -15.96
CA LYS A 11 0.28 7.32 -16.92
C LYS A 11 0.46 5.97 -16.22
N GLN A 12 1.46 5.84 -15.34
CA GLN A 12 1.70 4.65 -14.52
C GLN A 12 0.48 4.35 -13.63
N TRP A 13 -0.05 5.38 -12.94
CA TRP A 13 -1.24 5.23 -12.10
C TRP A 13 -2.46 4.74 -12.89
N ARG A 14 -2.66 5.24 -14.12
CA ARG A 14 -3.76 4.78 -14.98
C ARG A 14 -3.58 3.34 -15.42
N ALA A 15 -2.37 2.94 -15.80
CA ALA A 15 -2.06 1.56 -16.19
C ALA A 15 -2.31 0.62 -15.00
N HIS A 16 -1.84 1.01 -13.82
CA HIS A 16 -2.07 0.31 -12.56
C HIS A 16 -3.56 0.11 -12.26
N MET A 17 -4.35 1.19 -12.29
CA MET A 17 -5.79 1.10 -12.07
C MET A 17 -6.54 0.33 -13.18
N ALA A 18 -5.99 0.26 -14.40
CA ALA A 18 -6.56 -0.56 -15.46
C ALA A 18 -6.41 -2.05 -15.15
N ARG A 19 -5.25 -2.48 -14.63
CA ARG A 19 -5.03 -3.85 -14.17
C ARG A 19 -6.02 -4.27 -13.09
N VAL A 20 -6.18 -3.42 -12.06
CA VAL A 20 -7.14 -3.67 -10.98
C VAL A 20 -8.56 -3.86 -11.53
N LYS A 21 -8.99 -3.07 -12.53
CA LYS A 21 -10.34 -3.16 -13.10
C LYS A 21 -10.64 -4.47 -13.85
N VAL A 22 -9.61 -5.20 -14.28
CA VAL A 22 -9.75 -6.48 -14.99
C VAL A 22 -9.91 -7.64 -14.00
N LEU A 23 -9.51 -7.46 -12.74
CA LEU A 23 -9.68 -8.47 -11.69
C LEU A 23 -11.16 -8.77 -11.41
N PRO A 24 -11.49 -9.95 -10.84
CA PRO A 24 -12.83 -10.24 -10.36
C PRO A 24 -13.34 -9.22 -9.33
N GLN A 25 -14.66 -9.10 -9.18
CA GLN A 25 -15.28 -8.02 -8.42
C GLN A 25 -14.89 -8.01 -6.93
N ASP A 26 -14.76 -9.18 -6.32
CA ASP A 26 -14.31 -9.36 -4.93
C ASP A 26 -12.88 -8.85 -4.75
N TYR A 27 -11.96 -9.21 -5.66
CA TYR A 27 -10.59 -8.70 -5.67
C TYR A 27 -10.55 -7.18 -5.81
N GLN A 28 -11.38 -6.60 -6.68
CA GLN A 28 -11.45 -5.14 -6.85
C GLN A 28 -11.90 -4.42 -5.57
N ILE A 29 -12.84 -4.99 -4.83
CA ILE A 29 -13.34 -4.43 -3.57
C ILE A 29 -12.23 -4.46 -2.53
N VAL A 30 -11.64 -5.63 -2.31
CA VAL A 30 -10.57 -5.81 -1.32
C VAL A 30 -9.37 -4.92 -1.65
N TYR A 31 -8.96 -4.87 -2.93
CA TYR A 31 -7.87 -4.02 -3.37
C TYR A 31 -8.10 -2.55 -3.00
N LYS A 32 -9.32 -2.03 -3.21
CA LYS A 32 -9.66 -0.64 -2.85
C LYS A 32 -9.63 -0.41 -1.34
N GLU A 33 -10.06 -1.36 -0.54
CA GLU A 33 -10.02 -1.24 0.92
C GLU A 33 -8.57 -1.29 1.43
N MET A 34 -7.75 -2.22 0.92
CA MET A 34 -6.31 -2.27 1.20
C MET A 34 -5.62 -0.97 0.79
N GLN A 35 -5.91 -0.46 -0.42
CA GLN A 35 -5.35 0.79 -0.90
C GLN A 35 -5.67 1.93 0.07
N LYS A 36 -6.93 2.12 0.47
CA LYS A 36 -7.32 3.15 1.45
C LYS A 36 -6.60 3.00 2.78
N TYR A 37 -6.46 1.76 3.26
CA TYR A 37 -5.78 1.46 4.52
C TYR A 37 -4.29 1.81 4.44
N LEU A 38 -3.60 1.34 3.41
CA LEU A 38 -2.18 1.59 3.18
C LEU A 38 -1.89 3.08 2.98
N PHE A 39 -2.76 3.84 2.29
CA PHE A 39 -2.58 5.30 2.21
C PHE A 39 -2.66 6.01 3.57
N LYS A 40 -3.26 5.37 4.58
CA LYS A 40 -3.38 5.92 5.93
C LYS A 40 -2.22 5.50 6.84
N VAL A 41 -1.85 4.22 6.83
CA VAL A 41 -0.88 3.64 7.79
C VAL A 41 0.40 3.13 7.15
N GLY A 42 0.43 3.06 5.83
CA GLY A 42 1.50 2.42 5.07
C GLY A 42 2.79 3.23 4.97
N PRO A 43 3.72 2.75 4.13
CA PRO A 43 5.03 3.34 3.94
C PRO A 43 4.93 4.76 3.36
N ILE A 44 5.93 5.58 3.67
CA ILE A 44 6.00 6.97 3.18
C ILE A 44 6.12 7.01 1.66
N ASP A 45 6.81 6.03 1.08
CA ASP A 45 7.05 5.88 -0.34
C ASP A 45 5.91 5.15 -1.07
N LEU A 46 4.80 4.81 -0.40
CA LEU A 46 3.67 4.08 -1.00
C LEU A 46 3.21 4.61 -2.38
N PRO A 47 3.08 5.92 -2.65
CA PRO A 47 2.58 6.42 -3.93
C PRO A 47 3.47 6.08 -5.13
N ASP A 48 4.79 6.03 -4.90
CA ASP A 48 5.80 5.81 -5.93
C ASP A 48 6.52 4.45 -5.77
N GLY A 49 6.18 3.72 -4.71
CA GLY A 49 6.81 2.48 -4.30
C GLY A 49 6.23 1.23 -4.96
N PRO A 50 6.94 0.09 -4.87
CA PRO A 50 6.55 -1.15 -5.54
C PRO A 50 5.38 -1.87 -4.87
N LEU A 51 4.93 -1.40 -3.69
CA LEU A 51 3.96 -2.12 -2.87
C LEU A 51 2.60 -2.29 -3.56
N LEU A 52 2.03 -1.19 -4.07
CA LEU A 52 0.72 -1.24 -4.72
C LEU A 52 0.75 -2.10 -6.01
N PRO A 53 1.75 -1.96 -6.91
CA PRO A 53 1.93 -2.87 -8.04
C PRO A 53 2.10 -4.35 -7.61
N GLY A 54 2.92 -4.62 -6.60
CA GLY A 54 3.16 -5.98 -6.12
C GLY A 54 1.90 -6.66 -5.58
N ILE A 55 1.01 -5.92 -4.91
CA ILE A 55 -0.31 -6.45 -4.50
C ILE A 55 -1.16 -6.83 -5.71
N VAL A 56 -1.11 -6.03 -6.79
CA VAL A 56 -1.85 -6.35 -8.02
C VAL A 56 -1.28 -7.58 -8.70
N ASP A 57 0.05 -7.72 -8.77
CA ASP A 57 0.72 -8.91 -9.31
C ASP A 57 0.26 -10.17 -8.53
N PHE A 58 0.27 -10.11 -7.19
CA PHE A 58 -0.19 -11.20 -6.33
C PHE A 58 -1.68 -11.53 -6.54
N PHE A 59 -2.53 -10.52 -6.73
CA PHE A 59 -3.96 -10.71 -6.98
C PHE A 59 -4.25 -11.29 -8.38
N GLU A 60 -3.49 -10.90 -9.39
CA GLU A 60 -3.60 -11.48 -10.74
C GLU A 60 -3.24 -12.97 -10.73
N GLU A 61 -2.17 -13.36 -10.03
CA GLU A 61 -1.80 -14.78 -9.85
C GLU A 61 -2.89 -15.56 -9.12
N GLY A 62 -3.38 -15.01 -8.01
CA GLY A 62 -4.45 -15.60 -7.22
C GLY A 62 -5.76 -15.81 -8.00
N ALA A 63 -6.15 -14.80 -8.77
CA ALA A 63 -7.32 -14.85 -9.63
C ALA A 63 -7.14 -15.87 -10.78
N ALA A 64 -5.93 -15.95 -11.38
CA ALA A 64 -5.62 -16.94 -12.41
C ALA A 64 -5.69 -18.39 -11.88
N MET A 65 -5.40 -18.60 -10.60
CA MET A 65 -5.57 -19.88 -9.92
C MET A 65 -7.02 -20.16 -9.49
N GLY A 66 -7.96 -19.24 -9.71
CA GLY A 66 -9.37 -19.39 -9.35
C GLY A 66 -9.63 -19.34 -7.84
N LYS A 67 -8.70 -18.80 -7.04
CA LYS A 67 -8.87 -18.67 -5.59
C LYS A 67 -9.76 -17.48 -5.26
N GLY A 68 -10.49 -17.57 -4.14
CA GLY A 68 -11.18 -16.40 -3.59
C GLY A 68 -10.19 -15.42 -2.96
N VAL A 69 -10.45 -14.11 -3.04
CA VAL A 69 -9.50 -13.12 -2.47
C VAL A 69 -9.27 -13.32 -0.96
N LEU A 70 -10.31 -13.62 -0.19
CA LEU A 70 -10.19 -13.88 1.25
C LEU A 70 -9.55 -15.23 1.58
N GLU A 71 -9.48 -16.15 0.61
CA GLU A 71 -8.71 -17.39 0.75
C GLU A 71 -7.21 -17.11 0.66
N LEU A 72 -6.82 -16.08 -0.10
CA LEU A 72 -5.42 -15.68 -0.29
C LEU A 72 -4.87 -14.87 0.88
N ILE A 73 -5.64 -13.87 1.32
CA ILE A 73 -5.16 -12.90 2.31
C ILE A 73 -5.73 -13.14 3.71
N GLY A 74 -6.72 -14.03 3.84
CA GLY A 74 -7.50 -14.21 5.06
C GLY A 74 -8.66 -13.23 5.19
N THR A 75 -9.46 -13.40 6.24
CA THR A 75 -10.60 -12.53 6.53
C THR A 75 -10.22 -11.20 7.17
N ASP A 76 -9.03 -11.14 7.78
CA ASP A 76 -8.48 -9.92 8.39
C ASP A 76 -7.55 -9.20 7.41
N VAL A 77 -8.15 -8.34 6.60
CA VAL A 77 -7.46 -7.56 5.57
C VAL A 77 -6.47 -6.56 6.20
N ALA A 78 -6.78 -6.02 7.38
CA ALA A 78 -5.91 -5.07 8.07
C ALA A 78 -4.65 -5.77 8.58
N ALA A 79 -4.81 -6.92 9.25
CA ALA A 79 -3.67 -7.72 9.71
C ALA A 79 -2.75 -8.13 8.54
N PHE A 80 -3.32 -8.52 7.40
CA PHE A 80 -2.54 -8.80 6.20
C PHE A 80 -1.75 -7.58 5.72
N CYS A 81 -2.37 -6.40 5.70
CA CYS A 81 -1.69 -5.16 5.32
C CYS A 81 -0.57 -4.79 6.31
N ASP A 82 -0.80 -4.95 7.61
CA ASP A 82 0.18 -4.67 8.66
C ASP A 82 1.41 -5.56 8.50
N ASP A 83 1.21 -6.86 8.26
CA ASP A 83 2.29 -7.81 8.00
C ASP A 83 3.10 -7.46 6.74
N LEU A 84 2.43 -6.90 5.73
CA LEU A 84 3.05 -6.51 4.46
C LEU A 84 3.96 -5.27 4.62
N ILE A 85 3.66 -4.39 5.57
CA ILE A 85 4.39 -3.11 5.77
C ILE A 85 5.31 -3.11 6.99
N LYS A 86 5.35 -4.20 7.78
CA LYS A 86 6.05 -4.27 9.08
C LYS A 86 7.52 -3.85 9.08
N ASP A 87 8.21 -4.05 7.96
CA ASP A 87 9.64 -3.74 7.80
C ASP A 87 9.87 -2.42 7.02
N SER A 88 8.80 -1.67 6.75
CA SER A 88 8.84 -0.42 5.99
C SER A 88 8.72 0.79 6.91
N ARG A 89 9.40 1.89 6.55
CA ARG A 89 9.29 3.14 7.30
C ARG A 89 7.95 3.83 7.00
N THR A 90 7.11 3.95 8.02
CA THR A 90 5.79 4.59 7.94
C THR A 90 5.84 6.03 8.45
N TYR A 91 4.75 6.77 8.22
CA TYR A 91 4.59 8.10 8.81
C TYR A 91 4.50 8.07 10.34
N ALA A 92 4.04 6.95 10.93
CA ALA A 92 3.98 6.79 12.38
C ALA A 92 5.39 6.72 12.98
N ASP A 93 6.32 6.02 12.33
CA ASP A 93 7.72 5.94 12.77
C ASP A 93 8.36 7.34 12.78
N VAL A 94 8.20 8.10 11.71
CA VAL A 94 8.72 9.48 11.61
C VAL A 94 8.16 10.37 12.70
N TYR A 95 6.87 10.24 13.00
CA TYR A 95 6.24 11.00 14.07
C TYR A 95 6.80 10.59 15.46
N GLN A 96 6.96 9.30 15.74
CA GLN A 96 7.56 8.82 16.99
C GLN A 96 9.00 9.30 17.16
N GLU A 97 9.81 9.31 16.10
CA GLU A 97 11.17 9.86 16.12
C GLU A 97 11.16 11.35 16.49
N SER A 98 10.24 12.14 15.92
CA SER A 98 10.14 13.58 16.22
C SER A 98 9.79 13.85 17.68
N VAL A 99 8.78 13.15 18.23
CA VAL A 99 8.35 13.32 19.63
C VAL A 99 9.40 12.81 20.62
N SER A 100 10.11 11.72 20.27
CA SER A 100 11.19 11.18 21.10
C SER A 100 12.40 12.11 21.13
N GLY A 101 12.67 12.84 20.04
CA GLY A 101 13.72 13.86 19.98
C GLY A 101 13.43 15.12 20.81
N GLU A 102 12.17 15.46 21.05
CA GLU A 102 11.77 16.65 21.81
C GLU A 102 11.82 16.45 23.35
N SER A 103 11.92 15.21 23.84
CA SER A 103 11.93 14.91 25.28
C SER A 103 13.33 14.80 25.92
N GLY A 104 14.39 15.09 25.17
CA GLY A 104 15.79 14.90 25.59
C GLY A 104 16.55 16.12 26.13
N THR A 105 15.93 17.27 26.40
CA THR A 105 16.65 18.43 27.01
C THR A 105 15.82 19.09 28.11
N ALA A 106 15.65 18.39 29.22
CA ALA A 106 15.28 18.99 30.50
C ALA A 106 16.09 18.33 31.62
N GLU A 107 17.42 18.42 31.52
CA GLU A 107 18.29 18.13 32.66
C GLU A 107 19.32 19.26 32.84
N LYS A 108 19.23 19.87 34.03
CA LYS A 108 20.04 20.92 34.69
C LYS A 108 19.72 22.39 34.42
#